data_AF-A0A9X2D3X0-F1
#
_entry.id   AF-A0A9X2D3X0-F1
#
_cell.length_a   1.000
_cell.length_b   1.000
_cell.length_c   1.000
_cell.angle_alpha   90.00
_cell.angle_beta   90.00
_cell.angle_gamma   90.00
#
_symmetry.space_group_name_H-M   'P 1'
#
loop_
_entity.id
_entity.type
_entity.pdbx_description
1 polymer ?
#
loop_
_entity_poly.entity_id
_entity_poly.type
_entity_poly.pdbx_seq_one_letter_code
_entity_poly.pdbx_strand_id
1 'polypeptide(L)'
;MRTLLPVRHAMQQARNRRLPNWLRLAYWAAAHADENGHARAYPGDLRRLLAVDAHEVSRAIRLAKARGLLAESSHAGCLVLAGCATSACDAEHQELA
;
A
#
# COMPACT_ATOMS: atom_id res chain seq x y z
N MET A 1 3.64 -3.57 21.55
CA MET A 1 3.46 -4.84 20.82
C MET A 1 2.55 -4.57 19.62
N ARG A 2 3.11 -4.41 18.41
CA ARG A 2 2.33 -4.25 17.17
C ARG A 2 1.89 -5.66 16.74
N THR A 3 0.61 -5.96 16.88
CA THR A 3 0.01 -7.20 16.37
C THR A 3 0.05 -7.13 14.85
N LEU A 4 1.06 -7.76 14.24
CA LEU A 4 1.04 -8.04 12.82
C LEU A 4 -0.19 -8.91 12.57
N LEU A 5 -1.18 -8.35 11.89
CA LEU A 5 -2.29 -9.14 11.36
C LEU A 5 -1.69 -10.33 10.61
N PRO A 6 -2.07 -11.58 10.94
CA PRO A 6 -1.49 -12.73 10.27
C PRO A 6 -1.67 -12.57 8.77
N VAL A 7 -0.59 -12.71 7.99
CA VAL A 7 -0.52 -12.43 6.54
C VAL A 7 -1.70 -13.02 5.77
N ARG A 8 -2.16 -14.22 6.16
CA ARG A 8 -3.33 -14.89 5.59
C ARG A 8 -4.63 -14.09 5.75
N HIS A 9 -4.85 -13.50 6.92
CA HIS A 9 -6.03 -12.67 7.18
C HIS A 9 -5.97 -11.37 6.38
N ALA A 10 -4.80 -10.71 6.32
CA ALA A 10 -4.62 -9.52 5.48
C ALA A 10 -4.90 -9.82 3.99
N MET A 11 -4.40 -10.94 3.47
CA MET A 11 -4.71 -11.36 2.09
C MET A 11 -6.18 -11.68 1.83
N GLN A 12 -6.87 -12.26 2.80
CA GLN A 12 -8.31 -12.49 2.69
C GLN A 12 -9.07 -11.16 2.55
N GLN A 13 -8.70 -10.15 3.34
CA GLN A 13 -9.32 -8.83 3.26
C GLN A 13 -8.96 -8.09 1.97
N ALA A 14 -7.72 -8.21 1.48
CA ALA A 14 -7.32 -7.65 0.18
C ALA A 14 -8.19 -8.15 -0.99
N ARG A 15 -8.62 -9.42 -0.92
CA ARG A 15 -9.48 -10.05 -1.94
C ARG A 15 -10.97 -9.83 -1.71
N ASN A 16 -11.38 -9.27 -0.57
CA ASN A 16 -12.77 -9.04 -0.24
C ASN A 16 -13.35 -7.87 -1.06
N ARG A 17 -14.09 -8.20 -2.13
CA ARG A 17 -14.73 -7.21 -3.03
C ARG A 17 -15.83 -6.36 -2.38
N ARG A 18 -16.25 -6.68 -1.16
CA ARG A 18 -17.19 -5.84 -0.38
C ARG A 18 -16.49 -4.67 0.30
N LEU A 19 -15.17 -4.73 0.44
CA LEU A 19 -14.38 -3.63 0.98
C LEU A 19 -14.05 -2.62 -0.12
N PRO A 20 -13.93 -1.33 0.22
CA PRO A 20 -13.51 -0.32 -0.74
C PRO A 20 -12.06 -0.56 -1.18
N ASN A 21 -11.76 -0.18 -2.43
CA ASN A 21 -10.46 -0.46 -3.05
C ASN A 21 -9.26 0.09 -2.27
N TRP A 22 -9.37 1.25 -1.63
CA TRP A 22 -8.30 1.83 -0.81
C TRP A 22 -7.94 0.94 0.40
N LEU A 23 -8.94 0.28 1.00
CA LEU A 23 -8.74 -0.58 2.15
C LEU A 23 -8.18 -1.94 1.73
N ARG A 24 -8.71 -2.49 0.63
CA ARG A 24 -8.18 -3.71 0.01
C ARG A 24 -6.71 -3.57 -0.36
N LEU A 25 -6.34 -2.41 -0.88
CA LEU A 25 -4.97 -2.07 -1.25
C LEU A 25 -4.06 -1.95 -0.02
N ALA A 26 -4.52 -1.33 1.07
CA ALA A 26 -3.77 -1.28 2.33
C ALA A 26 -3.56 -2.68 2.93
N TYR A 27 -4.57 -3.55 2.89
CA TYR A 27 -4.42 -4.94 3.34
C TYR A 27 -3.46 -5.75 2.47
N TRP A 28 -3.48 -5.53 1.16
CA TRP A 28 -2.52 -6.15 0.26
C TRP A 28 -1.09 -5.69 0.57
N ALA A 29 -0.89 -4.39 0.79
CA ALA A 29 0.40 -3.85 1.21
C ALA A 29 0.86 -4.47 2.53
N ALA A 30 -0.02 -4.58 3.53
CA ALA A 30 0.32 -5.18 4.82
C ALA A 30 0.72 -6.67 4.71
N ALA A 31 0.17 -7.38 3.73
CA ALA A 31 0.50 -8.77 3.48
C ALA A 31 1.80 -8.99 2.70
N HIS A 32 2.26 -7.99 1.93
CA HIS A 32 3.45 -8.06 1.06
C HIS A 32 4.59 -7.15 1.52
N ALA A 33 4.40 -6.44 2.62
CA ALA A 33 5.41 -5.57 3.19
C ALA A 33 6.62 -6.38 3.63
N ASP A 34 7.80 -5.89 3.29
CA ASP A 34 9.06 -6.35 3.86
C ASP A 34 9.26 -5.84 5.30
N GLU A 35 10.44 -6.11 5.87
CA GLU A 35 10.81 -5.67 7.22
C GLU A 35 10.79 -4.14 7.40
N ASN A 36 10.90 -3.37 6.31
CA ASN A 36 10.85 -1.92 6.30
C ASN A 36 9.44 -1.39 6.00
N GLY A 37 8.44 -2.26 5.83
CA GLY A 37 7.08 -1.85 5.52
C GLY A 37 6.82 -1.55 4.05
N HIS A 38 7.75 -1.88 3.14
CA HIS A 38 7.60 -1.68 1.70
C HIS A 38 6.98 -2.90 1.02
N ALA A 39 5.88 -2.68 0.30
CA ALA A 39 5.24 -3.67 -0.55
C ALA A 39 5.44 -3.27 -2.01
N ARG A 40 6.36 -3.94 -2.71
CA ARG A 40 6.64 -3.72 -4.13
C ARG A 40 5.53 -4.34 -4.98
N ALA A 41 5.02 -3.58 -5.95
CA ALA A 41 4.01 -4.02 -6.89
C ALA A 41 4.54 -3.95 -8.31
N TYR A 42 4.39 -5.02 -9.09
CA TYR A 42 4.77 -4.99 -10.50
C TYR A 42 3.70 -4.28 -11.33
N PRO A 43 4.05 -3.78 -12.54
CA PRO A 43 3.10 -3.16 -13.43
C PRO A 43 1.86 -4.04 -13.66
N GLY A 44 0.68 -3.49 -13.34
CA GLY A 44 -0.60 -4.18 -13.52
C GLY A 44 -1.05 -5.06 -12.34
N ASP A 45 -0.22 -5.32 -11.33
CA ASP A 45 -0.61 -6.12 -10.17
C ASP A 45 -1.78 -5.51 -9.41
N LEU A 46 -1.69 -4.22 -9.09
CA LEU A 46 -2.74 -3.50 -8.36
C LEU A 46 -4.03 -3.42 -9.17
N ARG A 47 -3.93 -3.31 -10.50
CA ARG A 47 -5.08 -3.33 -11.41
C ARG A 47 -5.78 -4.69 -11.38
N ARG A 48 -5.02 -5.79 -11.42
CA ARG A 48 -5.54 -7.16 -11.32
C ARG A 48 -6.15 -7.44 -9.95
N LEU A 49 -5.46 -7.03 -8.89
CA LEU A 49 -5.93 -7.17 -7.51
C LEU A 49 -7.28 -6.49 -7.31
N LEU A 50 -7.39 -5.23 -7.72
CA LEU A 50 -8.57 -4.41 -7.48
C LEU A 50 -9.66 -4.61 -8.53
N ALA A 51 -9.31 -5.18 -9.69
CA ALA A 51 -10.16 -5.31 -10.88
C ALA A 51 -10.63 -3.94 -11.41
N VAL A 52 -9.69 -2.98 -11.51
CA VAL A 52 -9.94 -1.60 -11.96
C VAL A 52 -8.81 -1.09 -12.86
N ASP A 53 -9.02 0.06 -13.49
CA ASP A 53 -8.00 0.75 -14.30
C ASP A 53 -6.93 1.46 -13.45
N ALA A 54 -5.94 2.05 -14.12
CA ALA A 54 -4.85 2.76 -13.45
C ALA A 54 -5.31 4.02 -12.70
N HIS A 55 -6.36 4.71 -13.18
CA HIS A 55 -6.88 5.92 -12.54
C HIS A 55 -7.49 5.57 -11.18
N GLU A 56 -8.31 4.53 -11.12
CA GLU A 56 -8.90 4.06 -9.85
C GLU A 56 -7.86 3.49 -8.89
N VAL A 57 -6.77 2.89 -9.39
CA VAL A 57 -5.61 2.51 -8.55
C VAL A 57 -4.99 3.76 -7.90
N SER A 58 -4.67 4.78 -8.68
CA SER A 58 -4.10 6.03 -8.17
C SER A 58 -5.03 6.71 -7.15
N ARG A 59 -6.34 6.71 -7.42
CA ARG A 59 -7.36 7.19 -6.48
C ARG A 59 -7.39 6.38 -5.19
N ALA A 60 -7.30 5.05 -5.26
CA ALA A 60 -7.26 4.17 -4.10
C ALA A 60 -6.02 4.42 -3.23
N ILE A 61 -4.84 4.60 -3.84
CA ILE A 61 -3.60 4.95 -3.14
C ILE A 61 -3.75 6.29 -2.42
N ARG A 62 -4.24 7.33 -3.10
CA ARG A 62 -4.47 8.65 -2.50
C ARG A 62 -5.42 8.59 -1.30
N LEU A 63 -6.51 7.82 -1.40
CA LEU A 63 -7.47 7.66 -0.31
C LEU A 63 -6.91 6.86 0.88
N ALA A 64 -6.01 5.91 0.63
CA ALA A 64 -5.34 5.14 1.69
C ALA A 64 -4.29 6.00 2.43
N LYS A 65 -3.55 6.86 1.72
CA LYS A 65 -2.66 7.86 2.30
C LYS A 65 -3.41 8.84 3.19
N ALA A 66 -4.46 9.47 2.65
CA ALA A 66 -5.30 10.42 3.39
C ALA A 66 -5.97 9.83 4.65
N ARG A 67 -6.01 8.50 4.77
CA ARG A 67 -6.55 7.77 5.93
C ARG A 67 -5.45 7.27 6.88
N GLY A 68 -4.19 7.60 6.64
CA GLY A 68 -3.06 7.18 7.47
C GLY A 68 -2.78 5.67 7.41
N LEU A 69 -3.17 4.99 6.33
CA LEU A 69 -2.89 3.56 6.15
C LEU A 69 -1.59 3.31 5.36
N LEU A 70 -1.26 4.25 4.48
CA LEU A 70 -0.02 4.25 3.70
C LEU A 70 0.74 5.55 3.94
N ALA A 71 2.05 5.51 3.81
CA ALA A 71 2.90 6.69 3.87
C ALA A 71 2.77 7.54 2.59
N GLU A 72 3.11 8.83 2.70
CA GLU A 72 3.02 9.80 1.60
C GLU A 72 3.93 9.47 0.41
N SER A 73 5.02 8.73 0.61
CA SER A 73 5.89 8.25 -0.45
C SER A 73 5.30 7.08 -1.27
N SER A 74 4.12 6.55 -0.88
CA SER A 74 3.51 5.42 -1.60
C SER A 74 3.08 5.76 -3.02
N HIS A 75 3.28 4.84 -3.95
CA HIS A 75 2.90 5.00 -5.35
C HIS A 75 2.63 3.63 -6.01
N ALA A 76 2.22 3.60 -7.27
CA ALA A 76 1.76 2.38 -7.93
C ALA A 76 2.81 1.24 -8.00
N GLY A 77 4.12 1.56 -7.91
CA GLY A 77 5.20 0.55 -7.91
C GLY A 77 5.67 0.10 -6.51
N CYS A 78 5.27 0.82 -5.46
CA CYS A 78 5.73 0.57 -4.09
C CYS A 78 4.76 1.22 -3.11
N LEU A 79 4.12 0.42 -2.26
CA LEU A 79 3.22 0.88 -1.21
C LEU A 79 3.94 0.77 0.12
N VAL A 80 3.98 1.84 0.90
CA VAL A 80 4.71 1.90 2.17
C VAL A 80 3.69 1.98 3.29
N LEU A 81 3.76 1.08 4.28
CA LEU A 81 2.87 1.11 5.44
C LEU A 81 3.11 2.36 6.28
N ALA A 82 2.01 2.95 6.78
CA ALA A 82 2.11 4.12 7.66
C ALA A 82 2.89 3.81 8.95
N GLY A 83 3.81 4.70 9.31
CA GLY A 83 4.67 4.54 10.49
C GLY A 83 5.71 3.43 10.36
N CYS A 84 6.04 3.00 9.14
CA CYS A 84 7.25 2.23 8.83
C CYS A 84 8.27 3.04 8.00
N ALA A 85 7.89 4.26 7.58
CA ALA A 85 8.76 5.17 6.84
C ALA A 85 9.80 5.83 7.77
N THR A 86 10.93 5.16 7.94
CA THR A 86 12.22 5.77 8.30
C THR A 86 13.35 4.89 7.75
N SER A 87 13.54 4.86 6.43
CA SER A 87 14.71 4.21 5.82
C SER A 87 14.92 4.72 4.39
N ALA A 88 16.02 5.47 4.20
CA ALA A 88 16.73 5.87 2.98
C ALA A 88 15.97 6.47 1.77
N CYS A 89 14.78 6.00 1.39
CA CYS A 89 14.12 6.43 0.15
C CYS A 89 13.51 7.84 0.23
N ASP A 90 13.18 8.32 1.44
CA ASP A 90 12.63 9.68 1.62
C ASP A 90 13.72 10.77 1.58
N ALA A 91 15.00 10.41 1.79
CA ALA A 91 16.11 11.37 1.77
C ALA A 91 16.42 11.90 0.36
N GLU A 92 16.27 11.07 -0.69
CA GLU A 92 16.60 11.47 -2.07
C GLU A 92 15.53 12.36 -2.72
N HIS A 93 14.31 12.42 -2.19
CA HIS A 93 13.23 13.23 -2.76
C HIS A 93 13.05 14.60 -2.12
N GLN A 94 13.70 14.87 -0.98
CA GLN A 94 13.57 16.13 -0.24
C GLN A 94 14.67 17.15 -0.59
N GLU A 95 15.72 16.74 -1.31
CA GLU A 95 16.82 17.62 -1.76
C GLU A 95 16.62 18.20 -3.17
N LEU A 96 15.46 18.01 -3.80
CA LEU A 96 15.14 18.53 -5.15
C LEU A 96 13.92 19.47 -5.19
N ALA A 97 13.50 20.03 -4.05
CA ALA A 97 12.40 21.01 -3.96
C ALA A 97 12.91 22.41 -3.57
#